data_AF-A0A1V9YWZ4-F1
#
_entry.id   AF-A0A1V9YWZ4-F1
#
_cell.length_a   1.000
_cell.length_b   1.000
_cell.length_c   1.000
_cell.angle_alpha   90.00
_cell.angle_beta   90.00
_cell.angle_gamma   90.00
#
_symmetry.space_group_name_H-M   'P 1'
#
loop_
_entity.id
_entity.type
_entity.pdbx_description
1 polymer ?
#
loop_
_entity_poly.entity_id
_entity_poly.type
_entity_poly.pdbx_seq_one_letter_code
_entity_poly.pdbx_strand_id
1 'polypeptide(L)'
;MEPATSAGENHEFIDAGGPWKRVPVYGRGVLTANESTERSNGNLVVPGYTVADVYGILLCMPIAPLGLVLYALLMVYLLPIFVLIRLYIACLAVPSRRLERHAGFQLFSMVVFLLSLPVLLLVTVYLCATLLGIVLPGSLLYGVLSCNLFRLSANLAPLKDARKVGHWSWNDVLVVVLGEVNRQGALKLAFHFPCVCVVVPVLKYVFVVNPFFFPLQEKFTNQWTEAIPFNDATIVSSLIKSVSWSVEDKSTRDEIRNDYFSANYPLPSAKDDVVVGLQVMSIVNFTNSIHNVMNENTRSPTAKRGIYRVPLYLYNPFHIMTGYVEVNLQFGSSLEHPSACFLVEVAVWCVTGTNHIGNQLYKNANVLFWQYAPQITNDLKMDPLNA
;
A
#
# COMPACT_ATOMS: atom_id res chain seq x y z
N MET A 1 -31.60 -14.68 25.16
CA MET A 1 -30.25 -15.10 24.71
C MET A 1 -29.35 -13.89 24.88
N GLU A 2 -28.61 -13.87 25.98
CA GLU A 2 -27.59 -12.85 26.22
C GLU A 2 -26.49 -12.96 25.16
N PRO A 3 -25.96 -11.83 24.66
CA PRO A 3 -24.82 -11.86 23.77
C PRO A 3 -23.58 -12.28 24.55
N ALA A 4 -22.86 -13.27 24.03
CA ALA A 4 -21.57 -13.68 24.55
C ALA A 4 -20.64 -12.45 24.61
N THR A 5 -20.30 -12.04 25.82
CA THR A 5 -19.21 -11.12 26.12
C THR A 5 -17.95 -11.63 25.43
N SER A 6 -17.39 -10.84 24.51
CA SER A 6 -16.09 -11.10 23.91
C SER A 6 -15.08 -11.34 25.03
N ALA A 7 -14.49 -12.53 25.05
CA ALA A 7 -13.37 -12.84 25.93
C ALA A 7 -12.32 -11.74 25.77
N GLY A 8 -12.04 -11.01 26.85
CA GLY A 8 -11.04 -9.96 26.86
C GLY A 8 -9.70 -10.55 26.46
N GLU A 9 -9.15 -10.10 25.32
CA GLU A 9 -7.74 -10.31 25.02
C GLU A 9 -6.94 -9.58 26.11
N ASN A 10 -6.41 -10.34 27.08
CA ASN A 10 -5.43 -9.84 28.05
C ASN A 10 -4.16 -9.46 27.28
N HIS A 11 -4.12 -8.24 26.75
CA HIS A 11 -2.90 -7.68 26.20
C HIS A 11 -1.94 -7.36 27.36
N GLU A 12 -0.77 -7.99 27.36
CA GLU A 12 0.36 -7.50 28.15
C GLU A 12 0.70 -6.09 27.64
N PHE A 13 0.95 -5.14 28.54
CA PHE A 13 1.34 -3.78 28.17
C PHE A 13 2.82 -3.59 28.49
N ILE A 14 3.54 -2.96 27.58
CA ILE A 14 4.90 -2.48 27.81
C ILE A 14 4.90 -0.98 28.06
N ASP A 15 5.74 -0.54 28.98
CA ASP A 15 6.05 0.86 29.21
C ASP A 15 7.07 1.27 28.15
N ALA A 16 6.60 1.85 27.04
CA ALA A 16 7.48 2.43 26.04
C ALA A 16 7.84 3.84 26.54
N GLY A 17 9.12 4.11 26.76
CA GLY A 17 9.60 5.45 27.17
C GLY A 17 9.09 6.56 26.24
N GLY A 18 9.11 7.81 26.73
CA GLY A 18 8.56 8.98 26.02
C GLY A 18 7.08 9.23 26.33
N PRO A 19 6.29 9.88 25.45
CA PRO A 19 4.88 10.19 25.70
C PRO A 19 3.94 8.96 25.77
N TRP A 20 4.47 7.74 25.62
CA TRP A 20 3.73 6.50 25.37
C TRP A 20 3.80 5.48 26.52
N LYS A 21 3.38 5.87 27.73
CA LYS A 21 3.51 5.07 28.97
C LYS A 21 2.84 3.69 29.00
N ARG A 22 1.98 3.33 28.04
CA ARG A 22 1.34 2.00 27.97
C ARG A 22 1.00 1.63 26.54
N VAL A 23 1.77 0.70 25.97
CA VAL A 23 1.49 0.17 24.63
C VAL A 23 1.23 -1.34 24.72
N PRO A 24 0.14 -1.87 24.14
CA PRO A 24 -0.11 -3.30 24.14
C PRO A 24 0.97 -4.04 23.33
N VAL A 25 1.48 -5.13 23.91
CA VAL A 25 2.38 -6.07 23.23
C VAL A 25 1.56 -6.83 22.20
N TYR A 26 1.87 -6.58 20.93
CA TYR A 26 1.28 -7.30 19.83
C TYR A 26 2.09 -8.58 19.56
N GLY A 27 1.45 -9.76 19.66
CA GLY A 27 1.91 -11.10 19.21
C GLY A 27 3.18 -11.71 19.85
N ARG A 28 3.27 -13.05 19.88
CA ARG A 28 4.38 -13.84 20.47
C ARG A 28 5.27 -14.58 19.43
N GLY A 29 5.16 -14.28 18.14
CA GLY A 29 5.90 -14.99 17.08
C GLY A 29 7.32 -14.44 16.87
N VAL A 30 8.33 -15.29 17.06
CA VAL A 30 9.74 -15.02 16.71
C VAL A 30 10.22 -16.16 15.81
N LEU A 31 10.78 -15.84 14.64
CA LEU A 31 11.44 -16.81 13.76
C LEU A 31 12.85 -17.11 14.27
N THR A 32 13.28 -18.36 14.13
CA THR A 32 14.70 -18.71 14.06
C THR A 32 15.23 -18.25 12.71
N ALA A 33 15.52 -16.95 12.56
CA ALA A 33 16.16 -16.45 11.35
C ALA A 33 17.67 -16.70 11.39
N ASN A 34 18.28 -16.76 10.21
CA ASN A 34 19.69 -17.07 10.08
C ASN A 34 20.50 -15.76 10.12
N GLU A 35 21.18 -15.49 11.24
CA GLU A 35 22.03 -14.29 11.43
C GLU A 35 23.11 -14.15 10.35
N SER A 36 23.46 -15.25 9.67
CA SER A 36 24.53 -15.29 8.66
C SER A 36 24.09 -14.99 7.23
N THR A 37 22.81 -14.74 6.96
CA THR A 37 22.36 -14.49 5.56
C THR A 37 22.76 -13.07 5.16
N GLU A 38 23.70 -12.94 4.23
CA GLU A 38 24.14 -11.64 3.72
C GLU A 38 22.96 -10.83 3.18
N ARG A 39 22.92 -9.55 3.56
CA ARG A 39 21.95 -8.59 3.02
C ARG A 39 22.23 -8.39 1.54
N SER A 40 21.26 -8.74 0.69
CA SER A 40 21.32 -8.52 -0.76
C SER A 40 20.35 -7.42 -1.17
N ASN A 41 20.79 -6.50 -2.04
CA ASN A 41 19.92 -5.48 -2.63
C ASN A 41 18.89 -6.06 -3.61
N GLY A 42 18.95 -7.36 -3.89
CA GLY A 42 18.10 -8.05 -4.86
C GLY A 42 18.59 -7.92 -6.30
N ASN A 43 17.72 -8.23 -7.26
CA ASN A 43 18.04 -8.31 -8.70
C ASN A 43 17.30 -7.25 -9.55
N LEU A 44 16.73 -6.22 -8.91
CA LEU A 44 16.06 -5.13 -9.61
C LEU A 44 17.08 -4.21 -10.30
N VAL A 45 17.22 -4.39 -11.62
CA VAL A 45 18.03 -3.54 -12.49
C VAL A 45 17.13 -2.83 -13.50
N VAL A 46 17.42 -1.55 -13.76
CA VAL A 46 16.74 -0.75 -14.79
C VAL A 46 17.49 -0.91 -16.13
N PRO A 47 16.89 -1.59 -17.12
CA PRO A 47 17.49 -1.73 -18.44
C PRO A 47 17.35 -0.44 -19.26
N GLY A 48 17.96 -0.40 -20.45
CA GLY A 48 17.74 0.68 -21.41
C GLY A 48 16.33 0.68 -22.00
N TYR A 49 15.94 1.78 -22.66
CA TYR A 49 14.64 1.91 -23.32
C TYR A 49 14.45 0.83 -24.39
N THR A 50 13.25 0.27 -24.43
CA THR A 50 12.85 -0.76 -25.40
C THR A 50 11.84 -0.22 -26.40
N VAL A 51 11.68 -0.90 -27.55
CA VAL A 51 10.61 -0.59 -28.52
C VAL A 51 9.23 -0.70 -27.88
N ALA A 52 9.06 -1.65 -26.96
CA ALA A 52 7.84 -1.81 -26.19
C ALA A 52 7.52 -0.60 -25.29
N ASP A 53 8.54 0.06 -24.70
CA ASP A 53 8.35 1.31 -23.95
C ASP A 53 7.82 2.43 -24.85
N VAL A 54 8.42 2.60 -26.04
CA VAL A 54 7.97 3.60 -27.02
C VAL A 54 6.54 3.33 -27.48
N TYR A 55 6.21 2.07 -27.77
CA TYR A 55 4.86 1.68 -28.15
C TYR A 55 3.85 1.90 -27.01
N GLY A 56 4.23 1.62 -25.76
CA GLY A 56 3.41 1.94 -24.59
C GLY A 56 3.14 3.44 -24.44
N ILE A 57 4.14 4.30 -24.67
CA ILE A 57 3.96 5.77 -24.68
C ILE A 57 2.96 6.18 -25.78
N LEU A 58 3.10 5.64 -26.99
CA LEU A 58 2.16 5.90 -28.09
C LEU A 58 0.73 5.49 -27.73
N LEU A 59 0.55 4.36 -27.05
CA LEU A 59 -0.76 3.90 -26.58
C LEU A 59 -1.36 4.83 -25.51
N CYS A 60 -0.52 5.45 -24.69
CA CYS A 60 -0.94 6.42 -23.67
C CYS A 60 -1.32 7.79 -24.25
N MET A 61 -0.84 8.16 -25.44
CA MET A 61 -1.16 9.47 -26.06
C MET A 61 -2.66 9.73 -26.21
N PRO A 62 -3.50 8.82 -26.74
CA PRO A 62 -4.95 9.03 -26.80
C PRO A 62 -5.65 8.93 -25.44
N ILE A 63 -5.05 8.22 -24.48
CA ILE A 63 -5.61 8.05 -23.12
C ILE A 63 -5.41 9.31 -22.28
N ALA A 64 -4.24 9.94 -22.41
CA ALA A 64 -3.84 11.11 -21.61
C ALA A 64 -4.84 12.28 -21.61
N PRO A 65 -5.38 12.77 -22.74
CA PRO A 65 -6.33 13.88 -22.73
C PRO A 65 -7.65 13.51 -22.03
N LEU A 66 -8.16 12.28 -22.24
CA LEU A 66 -9.35 11.78 -21.56
C LEU A 66 -9.11 11.65 -20.05
N GLY A 67 -7.94 11.10 -19.69
CA GLY A 67 -7.52 10.96 -18.30
C GLY A 67 -7.39 12.30 -17.60
N LEU A 68 -6.82 13.33 -18.26
CA LEU A 68 -6.66 14.66 -17.67
C LEU A 68 -8.01 15.32 -17.35
N VAL A 69 -8.97 15.24 -18.29
CA VAL A 69 -10.33 15.76 -18.07
C VAL A 69 -10.99 15.03 -16.90
N LEU A 70 -10.93 13.70 -16.89
CA LEU A 70 -11.50 12.90 -15.81
C LEU A 70 -10.82 13.21 -14.47
N TYR A 71 -9.51 13.34 -14.44
CA TYR A 71 -8.74 13.67 -13.23
C TYR A 71 -9.24 14.97 -12.60
N ALA A 72 -9.40 16.03 -13.41
CA ALA A 72 -9.91 17.32 -12.93
C ALA A 72 -11.35 17.21 -12.40
N LEU A 73 -12.22 16.46 -13.10
CA LEU A 73 -13.59 16.21 -12.65
C LEU A 73 -13.64 15.46 -11.31
N LEU A 74 -12.83 14.41 -11.17
CA LEU A 74 -12.73 13.63 -9.94
C LEU A 74 -12.21 14.48 -8.78
N MET A 75 -11.21 15.32 -9.01
CA MET A 75 -10.66 16.22 -8.00
C MET A 75 -11.74 17.15 -7.42
N VAL A 76 -12.54 17.78 -8.29
CA VAL A 76 -13.62 18.69 -7.87
C VAL A 76 -14.76 17.92 -7.18
N TYR A 77 -15.15 16.77 -7.72
CA TYR A 77 -16.29 16.01 -7.20
C TYR A 77 -15.99 15.28 -5.89
N LEU A 78 -14.78 14.76 -5.71
CA LEU A 78 -14.40 14.04 -4.48
C LEU A 78 -14.18 14.97 -3.30
N LEU A 79 -13.88 16.25 -3.53
CA LEU A 79 -13.67 17.24 -2.47
C LEU A 79 -14.85 17.32 -1.47
N PRO A 80 -16.12 17.54 -1.88
CA PRO A 80 -17.25 17.56 -0.94
C PRO A 80 -17.44 16.22 -0.21
N ILE A 81 -17.14 15.09 -0.86
CA ILE A 81 -17.21 13.77 -0.22
C ILE A 81 -16.15 13.65 0.89
N PHE A 82 -14.91 14.05 0.62
CA PHE A 82 -13.85 14.03 1.62
C PHE A 82 -14.07 15.05 2.75
N VAL A 83 -14.70 16.19 2.47
CA VAL A 83 -15.15 17.14 3.50
C VAL A 83 -16.23 16.49 4.37
N LEU A 84 -17.21 15.80 3.79
CA LEU A 84 -18.23 15.07 4.55
C LEU A 84 -17.62 13.98 5.43
N ILE A 85 -16.64 13.23 4.93
CA ILE A 85 -15.86 12.27 5.72
C ILE A 85 -15.12 12.96 6.86
N ARG A 86 -14.51 14.13 6.61
CA ARG A 86 -13.83 14.91 7.64
C ARG A 86 -14.78 15.37 8.74
N LEU A 87 -16.01 15.76 8.40
CA LEU A 87 -17.05 16.11 9.37
C LEU A 87 -17.46 14.89 10.21
N TYR A 88 -17.63 13.72 9.58
CA TYR A 88 -17.93 12.50 10.31
C TYR A 88 -16.80 12.10 11.27
N ILE A 89 -15.54 12.22 10.86
CA ILE A 89 -14.37 11.98 11.73
C ILE A 89 -14.39 12.87 12.97
N ALA A 90 -14.82 14.12 12.86
CA ALA A 90 -14.90 15.04 13.99
C ALA A 90 -15.91 14.59 15.07
N CYS A 91 -16.83 13.69 14.73
CA CYS A 91 -17.79 13.09 15.66
C CYS A 91 -17.30 11.78 16.30
N LEU A 92 -16.13 11.28 15.90
CA LEU A 92 -15.57 10.03 16.43
C LEU A 92 -14.70 10.27 17.67
N ALA A 93 -14.56 9.24 18.50
CA ALA A 93 -13.62 9.25 19.60
C ALA A 93 -12.16 9.28 19.08
N VAL A 94 -11.31 10.06 19.75
CA VAL A 94 -9.89 10.21 19.42
C VAL A 94 -9.04 9.90 20.66
N PRO A 95 -8.04 9.01 20.58
CA PRO A 95 -7.73 8.14 19.43
C PRO A 95 -8.64 6.91 19.37
N SER A 96 -8.76 6.30 18.18
CA SER A 96 -9.52 5.07 17.98
C SER A 96 -8.72 4.04 17.17
N ARG A 97 -8.47 2.89 17.81
CA ARG A 97 -7.76 1.75 17.21
C ARG A 97 -8.55 1.14 16.07
N ARG A 98 -9.87 1.00 16.21
CA ARG A 98 -10.74 0.38 15.22
C ARG A 98 -12.07 1.12 15.15
N LEU A 99 -12.52 1.43 13.94
CA LEU A 99 -13.83 2.01 13.73
C LEU A 99 -14.94 0.98 13.97
N GLU A 100 -15.82 1.28 14.94
CA GLU A 100 -17.00 0.47 15.19
C GLU A 100 -18.07 0.71 14.12
N ARG A 101 -18.61 -0.37 13.55
CA ARG A 101 -19.51 -0.32 12.38
C ARG A 101 -20.99 -0.43 12.75
N HIS A 102 -21.41 0.40 13.70
CA HIS A 102 -22.79 0.47 14.20
C HIS A 102 -23.77 0.99 13.13
N ALA A 103 -25.07 1.01 13.45
CA ALA A 103 -26.12 1.51 12.57
C ALA A 103 -25.83 2.92 12.02
N GLY A 104 -25.28 3.83 12.84
CA GLY A 104 -24.90 5.16 12.41
C GLY A 104 -23.78 5.18 11.35
N PHE A 105 -22.78 4.29 11.48
CA PHE A 105 -21.75 4.10 10.45
C PHE A 105 -22.36 3.53 9.17
N GLN A 106 -23.28 2.56 9.26
CA GLN A 106 -23.93 1.99 8.07
C GLN A 106 -24.76 3.02 7.32
N LEU A 107 -25.50 3.88 8.04
CA LEU A 107 -26.25 4.97 7.43
C LEU A 107 -25.31 5.98 6.74
N PHE A 108 -24.25 6.39 7.43
CA PHE A 108 -23.22 7.26 6.85
C PHE A 108 -22.59 6.62 5.61
N SER A 109 -22.24 5.34 5.68
CA SER A 109 -21.65 4.57 4.59
C SER A 109 -22.56 4.50 3.37
N MET A 110 -23.87 4.30 3.58
CA MET A 110 -24.88 4.31 2.52
C MET A 110 -24.97 5.70 1.85
N VAL A 111 -24.98 6.77 2.63
CA VAL A 111 -25.01 8.14 2.09
C VAL A 111 -23.77 8.41 1.24
N VAL A 112 -22.57 8.10 1.75
CA VAL A 112 -21.32 8.28 1.00
C VAL A 112 -21.30 7.40 -0.25
N PHE A 113 -21.83 6.17 -0.20
CA PHE A 113 -21.94 5.29 -1.35
C PHE A 113 -22.79 5.90 -2.46
N LEU A 114 -23.99 6.38 -2.12
CA LEU A 114 -24.90 7.00 -3.07
C LEU A 114 -24.30 8.26 -3.71
N LEU A 115 -23.61 9.08 -2.92
CA LEU A 115 -22.89 10.25 -3.42
C LEU A 115 -21.70 9.88 -4.32
N SER A 116 -21.03 8.75 -4.02
CA SER A 116 -19.87 8.27 -4.78
C SER A 116 -20.26 7.49 -6.04
N LEU A 117 -21.50 7.00 -6.14
CA LEU A 117 -21.96 6.14 -7.22
C LEU A 117 -21.73 6.74 -8.63
N PRO A 118 -22.01 8.02 -8.91
CA PRO A 118 -21.73 8.60 -10.22
C PRO A 118 -20.24 8.56 -10.58
N VAL A 119 -19.36 8.79 -9.60
CA VAL A 119 -17.90 8.71 -9.78
C VAL A 119 -17.46 7.26 -9.99
N LEU A 120 -17.98 6.32 -9.21
CA LEU A 120 -17.65 4.90 -9.37
C LEU A 120 -18.04 4.41 -10.77
N LEU A 121 -19.22 4.82 -11.27
CA LEU A 121 -19.66 4.51 -12.64
C LEU A 121 -18.76 5.16 -13.69
N LEU A 122 -18.42 6.44 -13.51
CA LEU A 122 -17.56 7.17 -14.44
C LEU A 122 -16.16 6.56 -14.52
N VAL A 123 -15.55 6.23 -13.37
CA VAL A 123 -14.27 5.52 -13.30
C VAL A 123 -14.38 4.15 -13.97
N THR A 124 -15.45 3.40 -13.73
CA THR A 124 -15.66 2.10 -14.37
C THR A 124 -15.74 2.21 -15.89
N VAL A 125 -16.51 3.17 -16.41
CA VAL A 125 -16.61 3.44 -17.85
C VAL A 125 -15.26 3.83 -18.44
N TYR A 126 -14.53 4.72 -17.76
CA TYR A 126 -13.18 5.12 -18.19
C TYR A 126 -12.22 3.93 -18.22
N LEU A 127 -12.20 3.08 -17.19
CA LEU A 127 -11.33 1.90 -17.15
C LEU A 127 -11.71 0.88 -18.22
N CYS A 128 -13.00 0.64 -18.46
CA CYS A 128 -13.44 -0.21 -19.57
C CYS A 128 -12.99 0.37 -20.92
N ALA A 129 -13.24 1.65 -21.17
CA ALA A 129 -12.88 2.31 -22.42
C ALA A 129 -11.36 2.31 -22.65
N THR A 130 -10.56 2.61 -21.63
CA THR A 130 -9.11 2.68 -21.75
C THR A 130 -8.47 1.30 -21.75
N LEU A 131 -8.76 0.43 -20.77
CA LEU A 131 -8.11 -0.87 -20.65
C LEU A 131 -8.60 -1.87 -21.70
N LEU A 132 -9.92 -1.97 -21.91
CA LEU A 132 -10.49 -2.92 -22.87
C LEU A 132 -10.60 -2.34 -24.28
N GLY A 133 -10.89 -1.04 -24.40
CA GLY A 133 -11.07 -0.39 -25.71
C GLY A 133 -9.76 0.04 -26.38
N ILE A 134 -8.73 0.40 -25.61
CA ILE A 134 -7.46 0.91 -26.15
C ILE A 134 -6.29 -0.02 -25.81
N VAL A 135 -6.03 -0.25 -24.53
CA VAL A 135 -4.83 -0.97 -24.07
C VAL A 135 -4.83 -2.41 -24.57
N LEU A 136 -5.91 -3.16 -24.39
CA LEU A 136 -5.97 -4.57 -24.80
C LEU A 136 -5.80 -4.75 -26.32
N PRO A 137 -6.54 -4.06 -27.21
CA PRO A 137 -6.33 -4.15 -28.66
C PRO A 137 -4.92 -3.73 -29.08
N GLY A 138 -4.38 -2.64 -28.52
CA GLY A 138 -3.01 -2.22 -28.78
C GLY A 138 -1.97 -3.25 -28.31
N SER A 139 -2.22 -3.86 -27.15
CA SER A 139 -1.39 -4.95 -26.61
C SER A 139 -1.38 -6.17 -27.52
N LEU A 140 -2.54 -6.57 -28.02
CA LEU A 140 -2.68 -7.68 -28.97
C LEU A 140 -1.98 -7.37 -30.29
N LEU A 141 -2.17 -6.17 -30.85
CA LEU A 141 -1.51 -5.75 -32.08
C LEU A 141 0.01 -5.82 -31.95
N TYR A 142 0.57 -5.27 -30.88
CA TYR A 142 2.00 -5.39 -30.59
C TYR A 142 2.42 -6.85 -30.43
N GLY A 143 1.66 -7.65 -29.67
CA GLY A 143 1.96 -9.06 -29.43
C GLY A 143 1.99 -9.90 -30.71
N VAL A 144 1.14 -9.58 -31.69
CA VAL A 144 1.14 -10.20 -33.03
C VAL A 144 2.37 -9.75 -33.82
N LEU A 145 2.60 -8.43 -33.93
CA LEU A 145 3.70 -7.86 -34.73
C LEU A 145 5.09 -8.25 -34.20
N SER A 146 5.24 -8.39 -32.88
CA SER A 146 6.48 -8.79 -32.22
C SER A 146 6.61 -10.30 -32.02
N CYS A 147 5.61 -11.08 -32.46
CA CYS A 147 5.49 -12.53 -32.20
C CYS A 147 5.51 -12.92 -30.71
N ASN A 148 5.35 -11.95 -29.79
CA ASN A 148 5.36 -12.21 -28.36
C ASN A 148 4.10 -12.99 -27.90
N LEU A 149 3.06 -13.06 -28.75
CA LEU A 149 1.89 -13.91 -28.52
C LEU A 149 2.26 -15.39 -28.30
N PHE A 150 3.29 -15.90 -28.98
CA PHE A 150 3.77 -17.27 -28.81
C PHE A 150 4.43 -17.51 -27.45
N ARG A 151 4.87 -16.44 -26.77
CA ARG A 151 5.50 -16.48 -25.44
C ARG A 151 4.52 -16.14 -24.32
N LEU A 152 3.24 -15.93 -24.63
CA LEU A 152 2.24 -15.49 -23.66
C LEU A 152 2.16 -16.40 -22.43
N SER A 153 2.20 -17.72 -22.62
CA SER A 153 2.18 -18.68 -21.51
C SER A 153 3.37 -18.50 -20.55
N ALA A 154 4.57 -18.34 -21.10
CA ALA A 154 5.77 -18.06 -20.32
C ALA A 154 5.69 -16.70 -19.61
N ASN A 155 5.17 -15.66 -20.28
CA ASN A 155 5.00 -14.33 -19.69
C ASN A 155 3.93 -14.30 -18.60
N LEU A 156 2.91 -15.17 -18.67
CA LEU A 156 1.86 -15.29 -17.64
C LEU A 156 2.28 -16.14 -16.44
N ALA A 157 3.29 -17.01 -16.57
CA ALA A 157 3.70 -17.91 -15.50
C ALA A 157 4.11 -17.18 -14.20
N PRO A 158 4.91 -16.08 -14.24
CA PRO A 158 5.24 -15.28 -13.04
C PRO A 158 4.03 -14.64 -12.35
N LEU A 159 2.93 -14.43 -13.07
CA LEU A 159 1.74 -13.81 -12.50
C LEU A 159 0.84 -14.83 -11.76
N LYS A 160 1.16 -16.13 -11.77
CA LYS A 160 0.28 -17.19 -11.29
C LYS A 160 -0.28 -16.92 -9.90
N ASP A 161 0.58 -16.54 -8.95
CA ASP A 161 0.20 -16.33 -7.55
C ASP A 161 -0.52 -14.99 -7.32
N ALA A 162 -0.30 -14.02 -8.22
CA ALA A 162 -0.90 -12.69 -8.16
C ALA A 162 -2.27 -12.59 -8.86
N ARG A 163 -2.70 -13.61 -9.60
CA ARG A 163 -4.02 -13.68 -10.30
C ARG A 163 -5.21 -13.94 -9.37
N LYS A 164 -5.20 -13.41 -8.15
CA LYS A 164 -6.34 -13.52 -7.23
C LYS A 164 -7.18 -12.25 -7.29
N VAL A 165 -8.49 -12.40 -7.10
CA VAL A 165 -9.36 -11.27 -6.84
C VAL A 165 -9.18 -10.93 -5.37
N GLY A 166 -8.67 -9.73 -5.08
CA GLY A 166 -8.49 -9.26 -3.72
C GLY A 166 -9.82 -9.11 -2.98
N HIS A 167 -9.75 -8.88 -1.68
CA HIS A 167 -10.92 -8.55 -0.88
C HIS A 167 -11.33 -7.10 -1.14
N TRP A 168 -12.61 -6.88 -1.46
CA TRP A 168 -13.17 -5.56 -1.71
C TRP A 168 -14.55 -5.45 -1.07
N SER A 169 -14.65 -4.61 -0.05
CA SER A 169 -15.93 -4.24 0.57
C SER A 169 -16.01 -2.73 0.64
N TRP A 170 -17.17 -2.18 0.29
CA TRP A 170 -17.42 -0.74 0.37
C TRP A 170 -17.12 -0.19 1.77
N ASN A 171 -17.53 -0.91 2.82
CA ASN A 171 -17.29 -0.50 4.19
C ASN A 171 -15.79 -0.50 4.54
N ASP A 172 -15.00 -1.42 3.98
CA ASP A 172 -13.55 -1.44 4.19
C ASP A 172 -12.84 -0.32 3.45
N VAL A 173 -13.27 -0.05 2.20
CA VAL A 173 -12.83 1.11 1.41
C VAL A 173 -13.12 2.41 2.16
N LEU A 174 -14.32 2.55 2.71
CA LEU A 174 -14.70 3.76 3.44
C LEU A 174 -13.88 3.92 4.73
N VAL A 175 -13.67 2.85 5.50
CA VAL A 175 -12.84 2.88 6.72
C VAL A 175 -11.42 3.32 6.39
N VAL A 176 -10.85 2.79 5.31
CA VAL A 176 -9.46 3.11 4.97
C VAL A 176 -9.32 4.55 4.46
N VAL A 177 -10.27 5.01 3.63
CA VAL A 177 -10.32 6.41 3.16
C VAL A 177 -10.56 7.37 4.32
N LEU A 178 -11.40 7.00 5.29
CA LEU A 178 -11.62 7.78 6.51
C LEU A 178 -10.32 7.97 7.29
N GLY A 179 -9.55 6.91 7.52
CA GLY A 179 -8.26 7.03 8.20
C GLY A 179 -7.26 7.89 7.43
N GLU A 180 -7.22 7.79 6.10
CA GLU A 180 -6.35 8.66 5.28
C GLU A 180 -6.81 10.11 5.23
N VAL A 181 -8.13 10.39 5.23
CA VAL A 181 -8.64 11.76 5.40
C VAL A 181 -8.27 12.30 6.78
N ASN A 182 -8.24 11.44 7.82
CA ASN A 182 -7.75 11.86 9.13
C ASN A 182 -6.25 12.21 9.09
N ARG A 183 -5.42 11.37 8.46
CA ARG A 183 -3.95 11.52 8.39
C ARG A 183 -3.50 12.66 7.48
N GLN A 184 -3.89 12.62 6.21
CA GLN A 184 -3.41 13.52 5.17
C GLN A 184 -4.25 14.80 5.01
N GLY A 185 -5.51 14.74 5.46
CA GLY A 185 -6.49 15.79 5.28
C GLY A 185 -7.24 15.69 3.94
N ALA A 186 -8.47 16.19 3.93
CA ALA A 186 -9.38 16.09 2.80
C ALA A 186 -8.83 16.72 1.51
N LEU A 187 -8.19 17.90 1.62
CA LEU A 187 -7.69 18.63 0.45
C LEU A 187 -6.51 17.91 -0.23
N LYS A 188 -5.51 17.47 0.55
CA LYS A 188 -4.36 16.71 0.03
C LYS A 188 -4.84 15.43 -0.65
N LEU A 189 -5.78 14.71 -0.02
CA LEU A 189 -6.35 13.51 -0.62
C LEU A 189 -7.17 13.81 -1.88
N ALA A 190 -7.95 14.90 -1.93
CA ALA A 190 -8.68 15.30 -3.14
C ALA A 190 -7.76 15.55 -4.35
N PHE A 191 -6.56 16.09 -4.11
CA PHE A 191 -5.56 16.29 -5.15
C PHE A 191 -4.92 14.98 -5.61
N HIS A 192 -4.55 14.08 -4.70
CA HIS A 192 -3.79 12.87 -5.08
C HIS A 192 -4.65 11.65 -5.42
N PHE A 193 -5.85 11.52 -4.84
CA PHE A 193 -6.71 10.35 -5.02
C PHE A 193 -7.11 10.11 -6.48
N PRO A 194 -7.44 11.10 -7.32
CA PRO A 194 -7.72 10.85 -8.74
C PRO A 194 -6.62 10.09 -9.49
N CYS A 195 -5.37 10.18 -9.04
CA CYS A 195 -4.24 9.43 -9.60
C CYS A 195 -4.48 7.91 -9.53
N VAL A 196 -5.04 7.40 -8.43
CA VAL A 196 -5.31 5.96 -8.25
C VAL A 196 -6.33 5.45 -9.24
N CYS A 197 -7.31 6.28 -9.61
CA CYS A 197 -8.39 5.89 -10.52
C CYS A 197 -8.02 6.05 -11.99
N VAL A 198 -7.17 7.03 -12.33
CA VAL A 198 -6.93 7.43 -13.72
C VAL A 198 -5.59 6.94 -14.24
N VAL A 199 -4.52 7.15 -13.45
CA VAL A 199 -3.13 6.99 -13.91
C VAL A 199 -2.60 5.60 -13.56
N VAL A 200 -2.81 5.17 -12.31
CA VAL A 200 -2.28 3.89 -11.80
C VAL A 200 -2.67 2.68 -12.66
N PRO A 201 -3.95 2.51 -13.06
CA PRO A 201 -4.34 1.35 -13.88
C PRO A 201 -3.64 1.33 -15.23
N VAL A 202 -3.50 2.50 -15.87
CA VAL A 202 -2.82 2.63 -17.17
C VAL A 202 -1.34 2.30 -17.00
N LEU A 203 -0.66 2.87 -16.00
CA LEU A 203 0.76 2.57 -15.75
C LEU A 203 0.98 1.07 -15.49
N LYS A 204 0.14 0.46 -14.64
CA LYS A 204 0.21 -0.96 -14.32
C LYS A 204 0.10 -1.83 -15.57
N TYR A 205 -0.99 -1.67 -16.32
CA TYR A 205 -1.30 -2.58 -17.44
C TYR A 205 -0.60 -2.24 -18.75
N VAL A 206 0.01 -1.05 -18.88
CA VAL A 206 0.82 -0.70 -20.05
C VAL A 206 2.30 -0.98 -19.81
N PHE A 207 2.86 -0.56 -18.66
CA PHE A 207 4.32 -0.55 -18.45
C PHE A 207 4.84 -1.58 -17.46
N VAL A 208 4.00 -2.08 -16.54
CA VAL A 208 4.48 -2.91 -15.44
C VAL A 208 4.26 -4.40 -15.73
N VAL A 209 3.01 -4.81 -16.00
CA VAL A 209 2.60 -6.22 -16.06
C VAL A 209 1.92 -6.62 -17.36
N ASN A 210 2.22 -5.94 -18.46
CA ASN A 210 1.66 -6.30 -19.76
C ASN A 210 2.35 -7.53 -20.37
N PRO A 211 1.70 -8.70 -20.43
CA PRO A 211 2.34 -9.93 -20.90
C PRO A 211 2.49 -9.99 -22.43
N PHE A 212 1.84 -9.07 -23.17
CA PHE A 212 1.97 -8.97 -24.63
C PHE A 212 3.15 -8.09 -25.03
N PHE A 213 3.50 -7.09 -24.21
CA PHE A 213 4.64 -6.22 -24.47
C PHE A 213 5.96 -6.80 -24.00
N PHE A 214 5.97 -7.40 -22.81
CA PHE A 214 7.21 -7.71 -22.13
C PHE A 214 7.30 -9.18 -21.69
N PRO A 215 8.51 -9.77 -21.73
CA PRO A 215 8.82 -10.93 -20.91
C PRO A 215 8.74 -10.55 -19.43
N LEU A 216 7.72 -11.05 -18.74
CA LEU A 216 7.56 -10.78 -17.31
C LEU A 216 8.47 -11.70 -16.50
N GLN A 217 9.00 -11.18 -15.40
CA GLN A 217 9.86 -11.92 -14.47
C GLN A 217 9.58 -11.49 -13.04
N GLU A 218 9.80 -12.40 -12.09
CA GLU A 218 9.86 -12.06 -10.68
C GLU A 218 11.19 -11.37 -10.38
N LYS A 219 11.10 -10.18 -9.80
CA LYS A 219 12.23 -9.40 -9.32
C LYS A 219 12.08 -9.17 -7.84
N PHE A 220 13.22 -9.16 -7.17
CA PHE A 220 13.34 -8.99 -5.74
C PHE A 220 14.18 -7.76 -5.46
N THR A 221 13.76 -6.97 -4.49
CA THR A 221 14.54 -5.88 -3.92
C THR A 221 14.29 -5.86 -2.42
N ASN A 222 15.35 -5.60 -1.66
CA ASN A 222 15.28 -5.43 -0.21
C ASN A 222 15.65 -4.02 0.20
N GLN A 223 15.04 -3.58 1.30
CA GLN A 223 15.18 -2.25 1.87
C GLN A 223 15.20 -2.40 3.40
N TRP A 224 16.23 -1.87 4.05
CA TRP A 224 16.42 -1.97 5.50
C TRP A 224 16.87 -0.63 6.09
N THR A 225 16.46 -0.35 7.34
CA THR A 225 17.00 0.77 8.10
C THR A 225 18.32 0.34 8.73
N GLU A 226 19.04 1.33 9.22
CA GLU A 226 19.91 1.15 10.36
C GLU A 226 19.16 0.58 11.59
N ALA A 227 19.93 0.12 12.57
CA ALA A 227 19.39 -0.33 13.85
C ALA A 227 18.68 0.83 14.55
N ILE A 228 17.43 0.59 14.94
CA ILE A 228 16.62 1.55 15.69
C ILE A 228 16.97 1.37 17.17
N PRO A 229 17.24 2.45 17.94
CA PRO A 229 17.66 2.37 19.34
C PRO A 229 16.50 2.06 20.30
N PHE A 230 15.59 1.18 19.92
CA PHE A 230 14.44 0.76 20.73
C PHE A 230 14.37 -0.76 20.82
N ASN A 231 13.73 -1.25 21.89
CA ASN A 231 13.42 -2.67 21.95
C ASN A 231 12.41 -3.05 20.86
N ASP A 232 12.49 -4.29 20.41
CA ASP A 232 11.68 -4.84 19.33
C ASP A 232 10.17 -4.69 19.55
N ALA A 233 9.70 -4.82 20.79
CA ALA A 233 8.28 -4.73 21.11
C ALA A 233 7.75 -3.30 20.95
N THR A 234 8.52 -2.29 21.37
CA THR A 234 8.24 -0.87 21.17
C THR A 234 8.22 -0.50 19.68
N ILE A 235 9.15 -1.06 18.90
CA ILE A 235 9.20 -0.83 17.45
C ILE A 235 7.93 -1.38 16.78
N VAL A 236 7.59 -2.65 17.04
CA VAL A 236 6.42 -3.31 16.47
C VAL A 236 5.13 -2.59 16.88
N SER A 237 5.02 -2.17 18.14
CA SER A 237 3.81 -1.52 18.63
C SER A 237 3.62 -0.11 18.04
N SER A 238 4.71 0.63 17.89
CA SER A 238 4.69 1.98 17.30
C SER A 238 4.33 1.91 15.81
N LEU A 239 4.85 0.90 15.10
CA LEU A 239 4.48 0.64 13.71
C LEU A 239 2.99 0.30 13.58
N ILE A 240 2.47 -0.60 14.42
CA ILE A 240 1.05 -0.98 14.38
C ILE A 240 0.14 0.21 14.70
N LYS A 241 0.53 1.04 15.65
CA LYS A 241 -0.21 2.28 15.93
C LYS A 241 -0.27 3.17 14.70
N SER A 242 0.89 3.52 14.14
CA SER A 242 1.02 4.49 13.05
C SER A 242 0.30 4.07 11.77
N VAL A 243 0.29 2.77 11.48
CA VAL A 243 -0.22 2.23 10.20
C VAL A 243 -1.66 1.73 10.33
N SER A 244 -2.07 1.21 11.48
CA SER A 244 -3.33 0.44 11.57
C SER A 244 -4.46 1.07 12.38
N TRP A 245 -4.19 2.12 13.15
CA TRP A 245 -5.26 2.79 13.88
C TRP A 245 -6.19 3.55 12.92
N SER A 246 -7.48 3.64 13.28
CA SER A 246 -8.48 4.26 12.40
C SER A 246 -8.51 5.78 12.55
N VAL A 247 -8.33 6.28 13.77
CA VAL A 247 -8.28 7.71 14.09
C VAL A 247 -7.14 7.97 15.07
N GLU A 248 -6.15 8.74 14.62
CA GLU A 248 -4.96 9.08 15.39
C GLU A 248 -5.18 10.30 16.30
N ASP A 249 -4.43 10.36 17.39
CA ASP A 249 -4.30 11.58 18.19
C ASP A 249 -3.59 12.69 17.40
N LYS A 250 -3.71 13.94 17.89
CA LYS A 250 -3.21 15.11 17.17
C LYS A 250 -1.70 15.06 16.94
N SER A 251 -0.91 14.65 17.94
CA SER A 251 0.55 14.55 17.82
C SER A 251 0.94 13.54 16.76
N THR A 252 0.46 12.29 16.86
CA THR A 252 0.75 11.24 15.89
C THR A 252 0.23 11.60 14.51
N ARG A 253 -0.93 12.27 14.38
CA ARG A 253 -1.44 12.73 13.08
C ARG A 253 -0.58 13.85 12.48
N ASP A 254 -0.18 14.83 13.28
CA ASP A 254 0.59 15.97 12.80
C ASP A 254 2.03 15.57 12.48
N GLU A 255 2.57 14.56 13.17
CA GLU A 255 3.64 13.72 12.65
C GLU A 255 3.17 13.18 11.32
N ILE A 256 2.27 12.16 11.25
CA ILE A 256 1.82 11.39 10.04
C ILE A 256 1.48 12.25 8.79
N ARG A 257 1.17 13.53 8.96
CA ARG A 257 0.85 14.42 7.84
C ARG A 257 2.09 14.99 7.14
N ASN A 258 3.17 15.21 7.88
CA ASN A 258 4.34 15.97 7.44
C ASN A 258 5.35 15.16 6.64
N ASP A 259 5.16 13.86 6.52
CA ASP A 259 6.03 13.03 5.73
C ASP A 259 5.53 12.83 4.31
N TYR A 260 6.43 12.24 3.55
CA TYR A 260 6.27 11.94 2.16
C TYR A 260 5.42 10.69 1.90
N PHE A 261 5.18 9.84 2.89
CA PHE A 261 4.35 8.63 2.77
C PHE A 261 3.37 8.50 3.95
N SER A 262 2.23 7.86 3.70
CA SER A 262 1.29 7.45 4.73
C SER A 262 0.61 6.17 4.31
N ALA A 263 0.50 5.20 5.22
CA ALA A 263 -0.30 4.00 4.99
C ALA A 263 -1.40 3.87 6.04
N ASN A 264 -2.53 3.35 5.59
CA ASN A 264 -3.59 2.85 6.43
C ASN A 264 -3.84 1.38 6.13
N TYR A 265 -3.50 0.49 7.05
CA TYR A 265 -3.86 -0.92 7.04
C TYR A 265 -4.74 -1.22 8.26
N PRO A 266 -6.06 -0.99 8.18
CA PRO A 266 -6.96 -1.13 9.32
C PRO A 266 -6.86 -2.52 9.96
N LEU A 267 -7.06 -2.60 11.28
CA LEU A 267 -7.07 -3.88 11.97
C LEU A 267 -8.24 -4.76 11.48
N PRO A 268 -7.99 -6.06 11.23
CA PRO A 268 -9.00 -6.97 10.72
C PRO A 268 -10.11 -7.27 11.72
N SER A 269 -11.22 -7.80 11.21
CA SER A 269 -12.34 -8.27 12.04
C SER A 269 -12.04 -9.54 12.81
N ALA A 270 -11.48 -10.53 12.11
CA ALA A 270 -11.02 -11.79 12.65
C ALA A 270 -9.51 -11.93 12.45
N LYS A 271 -8.91 -12.92 13.13
CA LYS A 271 -7.51 -13.28 12.96
C LYS A 271 -7.28 -13.70 11.49
N ASP A 272 -6.25 -13.13 10.85
CA ASP A 272 -5.81 -13.45 9.48
C ASP A 272 -6.72 -12.98 8.32
N ASP A 273 -7.71 -12.12 8.56
CA ASP A 273 -8.50 -11.52 7.48
C ASP A 273 -7.66 -10.57 6.61
N VAL A 274 -7.87 -10.65 5.29
CA VAL A 274 -7.38 -9.65 4.34
C VAL A 274 -8.25 -8.40 4.46
N VAL A 275 -7.63 -7.25 4.70
CA VAL A 275 -8.32 -5.94 4.74
C VAL A 275 -7.90 -5.05 3.57
N VAL A 276 -8.76 -4.11 3.20
CA VAL A 276 -8.42 -3.07 2.23
C VAL A 276 -7.50 -2.05 2.91
N GLY A 277 -6.36 -1.79 2.29
CA GLY A 277 -5.40 -0.77 2.70
C GLY A 277 -5.34 0.39 1.70
N LEU A 278 -4.75 1.51 2.11
CA LEU A 278 -4.51 2.67 1.28
C LEU A 278 -3.13 3.22 1.60
N GLN A 279 -2.34 3.51 0.58
CA GLN A 279 -1.03 4.13 0.68
C GLN A 279 -1.08 5.46 -0.06
N VAL A 280 -0.51 6.50 0.53
CA VAL A 280 -0.45 7.85 -0.02
C VAL A 280 1.00 8.30 -0.09
N MET A 281 1.50 8.50 -1.31
CA MET A 281 2.76 9.17 -1.61
C MET A 281 2.49 10.32 -2.60
N SER A 282 3.39 10.53 -3.57
CA SER A 282 3.05 11.22 -4.83
C SER A 282 1.91 10.53 -5.60
N ILE A 283 1.76 9.21 -5.41
CA ILE A 283 0.70 8.37 -5.98
C ILE A 283 -0.06 7.70 -4.84
N VAL A 284 -1.39 7.67 -4.96
CA VAL A 284 -2.25 6.91 -4.05
C VAL A 284 -2.43 5.49 -4.60
N ASN A 285 -2.32 4.48 -3.75
CA ASN A 285 -2.54 3.08 -4.12
C ASN A 285 -3.47 2.39 -3.13
N PHE A 286 -4.50 1.72 -3.63
CA PHE A 286 -5.28 0.78 -2.83
C PHE A 286 -4.56 -0.55 -2.75
N THR A 287 -4.46 -1.10 -1.55
CA THR A 287 -3.82 -2.37 -1.29
C THR A 287 -4.78 -3.38 -0.67
N ASN A 288 -4.38 -4.64 -0.70
CA ASN A 288 -4.89 -5.64 0.23
C ASN A 288 -3.79 -5.91 1.24
N SER A 289 -4.10 -5.89 2.53
CA SER A 289 -3.12 -6.10 3.60
C SER A 289 -3.58 -7.20 4.55
N ILE A 290 -2.61 -7.97 5.03
CA ILE A 290 -2.75 -9.07 5.97
C ILE A 290 -1.88 -8.72 7.17
N HIS A 291 -2.45 -8.76 8.35
CA HIS A 291 -1.74 -8.52 9.59
C HIS A 291 -1.04 -9.82 10.01
N ASN A 292 0.20 -10.00 9.59
CA ASN A 292 1.01 -11.19 9.85
C ASN A 292 1.70 -11.14 11.23
N VAL A 293 1.03 -10.58 12.24
CA VAL A 293 1.59 -10.35 13.59
C VAL A 293 1.96 -11.66 14.30
N MET A 294 1.30 -12.76 13.90
CA MET A 294 1.56 -14.12 14.38
C MET A 294 2.63 -14.86 13.58
N ASN A 295 3.13 -14.22 12.51
CA ASN A 295 4.33 -14.63 11.80
C ASN A 295 4.20 -16.03 11.16
N GLU A 296 3.04 -16.30 10.55
CA GLU A 296 2.72 -17.61 9.96
C GLU A 296 3.09 -17.70 8.46
N ASN A 297 3.55 -16.61 7.83
CA ASN A 297 3.76 -16.54 6.36
C ASN A 297 4.90 -15.60 5.91
N THR A 298 6.05 -15.60 6.57
CA THR A 298 7.19 -14.73 6.24
C THR A 298 8.10 -15.39 5.22
N ARG A 299 8.33 -14.75 4.05
CA ARG A 299 9.23 -15.27 3.00
C ARG A 299 10.64 -14.71 3.08
N SER A 300 10.85 -13.57 3.73
CA SER A 300 12.20 -13.05 3.94
C SER A 300 13.03 -14.00 4.81
N PRO A 301 14.22 -14.46 4.35
CA PRO A 301 15.06 -15.40 5.08
C PRO A 301 15.75 -14.76 6.29
N THR A 302 15.84 -13.43 6.33
CA THR A 302 16.52 -12.68 7.40
C THR A 302 15.55 -12.15 8.46
N ALA A 303 14.24 -12.25 8.22
CA ALA A 303 13.23 -11.71 9.12
C ALA A 303 13.21 -12.43 10.47
N LYS A 304 13.44 -11.67 11.54
CA LYS A 304 13.21 -12.13 12.92
C LYS A 304 11.72 -12.27 13.22
N ARG A 305 10.87 -11.41 12.63
CA ARG A 305 9.43 -11.44 12.82
C ARG A 305 8.67 -10.75 11.68
N GLY A 306 7.67 -11.40 11.11
CA GLY A 306 6.71 -10.77 10.19
C GLY A 306 5.68 -9.89 10.92
N ILE A 307 5.31 -8.77 10.31
CA ILE A 307 4.32 -7.82 10.86
C ILE A 307 3.16 -7.64 9.88
N TYR A 308 3.45 -7.23 8.65
CA TYR A 308 2.44 -7.09 7.59
C TYR A 308 2.83 -7.89 6.36
N ARG A 309 1.81 -8.31 5.62
CA ARG A 309 1.97 -8.79 4.25
C ARG A 309 0.94 -8.11 3.37
N VAL A 310 1.38 -7.47 2.30
CA VAL A 310 0.52 -6.76 1.35
C VAL A 310 0.59 -7.52 0.02
N PRO A 311 -0.36 -8.43 -0.26
CA PRO A 311 -0.48 -9.02 -1.58
C PRO A 311 -0.87 -7.96 -2.62
N LEU A 312 -0.11 -7.91 -3.71
CA LEU A 312 -0.30 -6.96 -4.80
C LEU A 312 -0.90 -7.70 -5.99
N TYR A 313 -2.22 -7.82 -5.99
CA TYR A 313 -2.93 -8.62 -6.98
C TYR A 313 -2.90 -8.00 -8.38
N LEU A 314 -2.85 -8.86 -9.40
CA LEU A 314 -2.94 -8.48 -10.81
C LEU A 314 -4.29 -7.81 -11.11
N TYR A 315 -5.38 -8.35 -10.53
CA TYR A 315 -6.74 -7.87 -10.76
C TYR A 315 -7.13 -6.67 -9.88
N ASN A 316 -6.21 -6.14 -9.07
CA ASN A 316 -6.37 -4.85 -8.43
C ASN A 316 -5.82 -3.76 -9.39
N PRO A 317 -6.66 -3.00 -10.11
CA PRO A 317 -6.18 -1.96 -11.02
C PRO A 317 -5.61 -0.75 -10.27
N PHE A 318 -5.94 -0.60 -8.98
CA PHE A 318 -5.67 0.57 -8.15
C PHE A 318 -4.33 0.48 -7.38
N HIS A 319 -3.47 -0.46 -7.77
CA HIS A 319 -2.11 -0.58 -7.25
C HIS A 319 -1.12 -0.73 -8.40
N ILE A 320 -0.13 0.17 -8.48
CA ILE A 320 0.79 0.21 -9.63
C ILE A 320 1.61 -1.07 -9.81
N MET A 321 1.98 -1.70 -8.69
CA MET A 321 2.81 -2.91 -8.66
C MET A 321 1.96 -4.20 -8.62
N THR A 322 2.61 -5.33 -8.93
CA THR A 322 2.04 -6.69 -8.83
C THR A 322 3.05 -7.63 -8.19
N GLY A 323 2.59 -8.58 -7.36
CA GLY A 323 3.44 -9.47 -6.57
C GLY A 323 3.08 -9.45 -5.10
N TYR A 324 4.05 -9.29 -4.21
CA TYR A 324 3.79 -9.13 -2.78
C TYR A 324 4.91 -8.37 -2.08
N VAL A 325 4.53 -7.91 -0.89
CA VAL A 325 5.25 -6.97 -0.04
C VAL A 325 5.15 -7.50 1.39
N GLU A 326 6.26 -7.56 2.13
CA GLU A 326 6.29 -7.98 3.54
C GLU A 326 6.90 -6.88 4.41
N VAL A 327 6.38 -6.62 5.60
CA VAL A 327 7.02 -5.72 6.58
C VAL A 327 7.49 -6.57 7.74
N ASN A 328 8.81 -6.56 8.01
CA ASN A 328 9.44 -7.49 8.91
C ASN A 328 10.37 -6.77 9.90
N LEU A 329 10.44 -7.27 11.12
CA LEU A 329 11.52 -6.95 12.05
C LEU A 329 12.71 -7.88 11.79
N GLN A 330 13.91 -7.32 11.78
CA GLN A 330 15.18 -8.00 11.50
C GLN A 330 16.03 -8.11 12.78
N PHE A 331 17.09 -8.89 12.72
CA PHE A 331 18.09 -8.90 13.80
C PHE A 331 18.79 -7.55 13.95
N GLY A 332 19.22 -7.24 15.18
CA GLY A 332 19.81 -5.95 15.53
C GLY A 332 18.82 -4.79 15.57
N SER A 333 17.52 -5.07 15.82
CA SER A 333 16.46 -4.06 15.92
C SER A 333 16.38 -3.12 14.71
N SER A 334 16.78 -3.64 13.55
CA SER A 334 16.49 -3.03 12.26
C SER A 334 15.13 -3.52 11.77
N LEU A 335 14.43 -2.70 11.00
CA LEU A 335 13.27 -3.20 10.26
C LEU A 335 13.76 -3.54 8.85
N GLU A 336 13.34 -4.69 8.34
CA GLU A 336 13.19 -4.85 6.90
C GLU A 336 11.89 -4.13 6.59
N HIS A 337 11.97 -3.15 5.71
CA HIS A 337 10.86 -2.24 5.44
C HIS A 337 10.52 -1.40 6.67
N PRO A 338 11.54 -0.73 7.22
CA PRO A 338 11.30 0.33 8.17
C PRO A 338 10.53 1.42 7.46
N SER A 339 9.35 1.66 7.96
CA SER A 339 9.08 3.02 8.33
C SER A 339 8.68 3.08 9.78
N ALA A 340 9.64 3.47 10.60
CA ALA A 340 9.33 4.07 11.87
C ALA A 340 8.46 5.32 11.57
N CYS A 341 7.18 5.24 11.94
CA CYS A 341 6.15 6.24 11.76
C CYS A 341 5.81 6.67 10.33
N PHE A 342 6.64 6.41 9.30
CA PHE A 342 6.53 7.25 8.11
C PHE A 342 6.78 6.81 6.65
N LEU A 343 7.93 6.33 6.19
CA LEU A 343 8.13 5.98 4.76
C LEU A 343 8.09 4.48 4.39
N VAL A 344 6.95 3.92 3.97
CA VAL A 344 6.92 2.51 3.49
C VAL A 344 7.37 2.48 2.03
N GLU A 345 8.42 1.72 1.72
CA GLU A 345 8.38 0.66 0.70
C GLU A 345 9.33 -0.52 1.08
N VAL A 346 9.27 -1.63 0.34
CA VAL A 346 9.12 -2.96 0.95
C VAL A 346 10.10 -4.04 0.42
N ALA A 347 10.08 -5.28 0.92
CA ALA A 347 10.75 -6.43 0.30
C ALA A 347 9.76 -6.75 -0.77
N VAL A 348 10.08 -6.22 -1.95
CA VAL A 348 9.14 -6.26 -3.05
C VAL A 348 9.57 -7.41 -3.91
N TRP A 349 8.78 -8.48 -3.84
CA TRP A 349 8.77 -9.48 -4.88
C TRP A 349 7.79 -8.99 -5.93
N CYS A 350 8.32 -8.27 -6.90
CA CYS A 350 7.57 -7.65 -7.97
C CYS A 350 7.51 -8.60 -9.17
N VAL A 351 6.40 -8.58 -9.89
CA VAL A 351 6.40 -9.05 -11.28
C VAL A 351 6.49 -7.84 -12.19
N THR A 352 7.51 -7.80 -13.03
CA THR A 352 7.69 -6.71 -14.00
C THR A 352 8.33 -7.19 -15.29
N GLY A 353 8.08 -6.46 -16.37
CA GLY A 353 8.74 -6.66 -17.65
C GLY A 353 10.24 -6.34 -17.63
N THR A 354 10.94 -6.71 -18.70
CA THR A 354 12.34 -6.33 -18.93
C THR A 354 12.50 -4.94 -19.56
N ASN A 355 11.59 -4.02 -19.25
CA ASN A 355 11.49 -2.69 -19.89
C ASN A 355 11.97 -1.56 -18.96
N HIS A 356 12.32 -0.41 -19.54
CA HIS A 356 12.90 0.69 -18.77
C HIS A 356 11.88 1.30 -17.81
N ILE A 357 10.69 1.67 -18.32
CA ILE A 357 9.72 2.47 -17.57
C ILE A 357 9.18 1.70 -16.36
N GLY A 358 8.80 0.43 -16.56
CA GLY A 358 8.30 -0.43 -15.49
C GLY A 358 9.33 -0.57 -14.36
N ASN A 359 10.58 -0.88 -14.70
CA ASN A 359 11.66 -1.02 -13.72
C ASN A 359 12.05 0.31 -13.06
N GLN A 360 12.00 1.42 -13.79
CA GLN A 360 12.30 2.74 -13.25
C GLN A 360 11.25 3.17 -12.22
N LEU A 361 9.97 2.82 -12.41
CA LEU A 361 8.92 3.07 -11.41
C LEU A 361 9.24 2.36 -10.09
N TYR A 362 9.64 1.08 -10.14
CA TYR A 362 10.09 0.34 -8.96
C TYR A 362 11.38 0.92 -8.36
N LYS A 363 12.36 1.29 -9.21
CA LYS A 363 13.63 1.86 -8.72
C LYS A 363 13.43 3.23 -8.07
N ASN A 364 12.56 4.08 -8.61
CA ASN A 364 12.26 5.39 -8.00
C ASN A 364 11.67 5.22 -6.61
N ALA A 365 10.75 4.26 -6.44
CA ALA A 365 10.22 3.92 -5.15
C ALA A 365 11.33 3.45 -4.18
N ASN A 366 12.28 2.66 -4.68
CA ASN A 366 13.46 2.23 -3.93
C ASN A 366 14.43 3.38 -3.57
N VAL A 367 14.67 4.33 -4.47
CA VAL A 367 15.57 5.46 -4.21
C VAL A 367 15.03 6.38 -3.12
N LEU A 368 13.71 6.60 -3.08
CA LEU A 368 13.07 7.39 -2.04
C LEU A 368 13.36 6.80 -0.66
N PHE A 369 13.24 5.48 -0.50
CA PHE A 369 13.57 4.80 0.74
C PHE A 369 15.01 5.10 1.22
N TRP A 370 16.00 4.93 0.33
CA TRP A 370 17.41 5.12 0.69
C TRP A 370 17.78 6.56 1.02
N GLN A 371 17.05 7.54 0.48
CA GLN A 371 17.27 8.95 0.81
C GLN A 371 16.82 9.28 2.23
N TYR A 372 15.72 8.70 2.70
CA TYR A 372 15.11 9.09 3.97
C TYR A 372 15.41 8.16 5.15
N ALA A 373 15.68 6.87 4.91
CA ALA A 373 15.96 5.90 5.97
C ALA A 373 17.13 6.32 6.91
N PRO A 374 18.26 6.87 6.40
CA PRO A 374 19.33 7.36 7.27
C PRO A 374 18.92 8.59 8.09
N GLN A 375 18.13 9.49 7.51
CA GLN A 375 17.67 10.72 8.18
C GLN A 375 16.79 10.39 9.39
N ILE A 376 15.80 9.51 9.20
CA ILE A 376 14.90 9.10 10.29
C ILE A 376 15.66 8.39 11.41
N THR A 377 16.61 7.51 11.07
CA THR A 377 17.39 6.81 12.10
C THR A 377 18.24 7.79 12.90
N ASN A 378 18.82 8.80 12.25
CA ASN A 378 19.57 9.85 12.93
C ASN A 378 18.67 10.72 13.82
N ASP A 379 17.48 11.10 13.34
CA ASP A 379 16.53 11.88 14.13
C ASP A 379 16.09 11.11 15.39
N LEU A 380 15.82 9.81 15.28
CA LEU A 380 15.51 8.95 16.43
C LEU A 380 16.69 8.80 17.40
N LYS A 381 17.92 8.76 16.91
CA LYS A 381 19.12 8.72 17.78
C LYS A 381 19.37 10.04 18.50
N MET A 382 18.94 11.16 17.93
CA MET A 382 19.16 12.52 18.45
C MET A 382 18.01 13.04 19.31
N ASP A 383 16.87 12.34 19.34
CA ASP A 383 15.73 12.70 20.20
C ASP A 383 16.16 12.63 21.69
N PRO A 384 16.03 13.73 22.46
CA PRO A 384 16.40 13.78 23.88
C PRO A 384 15.65 12.77 24.76
N LEU A 385 14.55 12.19 24.28
CA LEU A 385 13.83 11.11 24.96
C LEU A 385 14.52 9.75 24.84
N ASN A 386 15.52 9.63 23.95
CA ASN A 386 16.26 8.40 23.64
C ASN A 386 17.75 8.47 24.03
N ALA A 387 18.22 9.61 24.55
CA ALA A 387 19.54 9.82 25.14
C ALA A 387 19.47 9.69 26.68
#